data_AF-A0A0D5YHE9-F1
#
_entry.id   AF-A0A0D5YHE9-F1
#
_cell.length_a   1.000
_cell.length_b   1.000
_cell.length_c   1.000
_cell.angle_alpha   90.00
_cell.angle_beta   90.00
_cell.angle_gamma   90.00
#
_symmetry.space_group_name_H-M   'P 1'
#
loop_
_entity.id
_entity.type
_entity.pdbx_description
1 polymer ?
#
loop_
_entity_poly.entity_id
_entity_poly.type
_entity_poly.pdbx_seq_one_letter_code
_entity_poly.pdbx_strand_id
1 'polypeptide(L)' 'MKTKKKSPYIDYLNCEIFEGDIIQHPSGEKGIVVFEERTENNSDNWLIQYEDGIKSRLCLQVGDKGQAVVVNAH' A
#
# COMPACT_ATOMS: atom_id res chain seq x y z
N MET A 1 -12.96 -6.84 -16.20
CA MET A 1 -11.91 -6.91 -15.16
C MET A 1 -11.20 -5.56 -15.17
N LYS A 2 -11.31 -4.74 -14.11
CA LYS A 2 -10.51 -3.51 -14.03
C LYS A 2 -9.06 -3.95 -13.83
N THR A 3 -8.18 -3.55 -14.72
CA THR A 3 -6.74 -3.72 -14.55
C THR A 3 -6.36 -2.99 -13.26
N LYS A 4 -5.93 -3.71 -12.23
CA LYS A 4 -5.43 -3.08 -11.00
C LYS A 4 -4.16 -2.30 -11.34
N LYS A 5 -4.06 -1.06 -10.86
CA LYS A 5 -2.80 -0.31 -11.01
C LYS A 5 -1.73 -1.01 -10.17
N LYS A 6 -0.54 -1.18 -10.74
CA LYS A 6 0.64 -1.67 -10.02
C LYS A 6 1.35 -0.49 -9.37
N SER A 7 1.67 -0.62 -8.08
CA SER A 7 2.47 0.37 -7.36
C SER A 7 3.96 0.28 -7.75
N PRO A 8 4.72 1.37 -7.65
CA PRO A 8 6.17 1.34 -7.86
C PRO A 8 6.91 0.69 -6.68
N TYR A 9 6.22 0.34 -5.59
CA TYR A 9 6.80 -0.24 -4.39
C TYR A 9 6.56 -1.74 -4.31
N ILE A 10 7.46 -2.39 -3.58
CA ILE A 10 7.35 -3.77 -3.12
C ILE A 10 7.13 -3.77 -1.61
N ASP A 11 6.50 -4.82 -1.10
CA ASP A 11 6.34 -4.98 0.34
C ASP A 11 7.66 -5.39 1.01
N TYR A 12 7.64 -5.59 2.33
CA TYR A 12 8.84 -5.98 3.07
C TYR A 12 9.40 -7.36 2.69
N LEU A 13 8.59 -8.25 2.12
CA LEU A 13 8.98 -9.58 1.65
C LEU A 13 9.26 -9.62 0.14
N ASN A 14 9.35 -8.45 -0.51
CA ASN A 14 9.56 -8.28 -1.95
C ASN A 14 8.39 -8.75 -2.82
N CYS A 15 7.16 -8.79 -2.28
CA CYS A 15 5.95 -9.00 -3.06
C CYS A 15 5.54 -7.71 -3.80
N GLU A 16 4.99 -7.88 -5.00
CA GLU A 16 4.39 -6.78 -5.74
C GLU A 16 3.13 -6.28 -5.04
N ILE A 17 2.90 -4.96 -5.12
CA ILE A 17 1.73 -4.30 -4.51
C ILE A 17 0.87 -3.71 -5.62
N PHE A 18 -0.42 -3.99 -5.55
CA PHE A 18 -1.43 -3.47 -6.45
C PHE A 18 -2.50 -2.65 -5.70
N GLU A 19 -3.18 -1.80 -6.45
CA GLU A 19 -4.36 -1.07 -5.95
C GLU A 19 -5.43 -2.06 -5.46
N GLY A 20 -5.93 -1.84 -4.25
CA GLY A 20 -6.92 -2.67 -3.57
C GLY A 20 -6.33 -3.82 -2.75
N ASP A 21 -5.01 -4.03 -2.77
CA ASP A 21 -4.38 -5.05 -1.93
C ASP A 21 -4.45 -4.66 -0.45
N ILE A 22 -4.52 -5.67 0.41
CA ILE A 22 -4.46 -5.49 1.86
C ILE A 22 -3.04 -5.74 2.30
N ILE A 23 -2.47 -4.77 3.00
CA ILE A 23 -1.21 -4.95 3.70
C ILE A 23 -1.43 -5.01 5.21
N GLN A 24 -0.53 -5.69 5.90
CA GLN A 24 -0.53 -5.83 7.35
C GLN A 24 0.84 -5.49 7.91
N HIS A 25 0.86 -4.67 8.95
CA HIS A 25 2.06 -4.36 9.73
C HIS A 25 2.34 -5.47 10.76
N PRO A 26 3.59 -5.57 11.27
CA PRO A 26 3.93 -6.50 12.35
C PRO A 26 3.10 -6.32 13.62
N SER A 27 2.56 -5.11 13.86
CA SER A 27 1.64 -4.81 14.95
C SER A 27 0.27 -5.50 14.83
N GLY A 28 -0.06 -6.03 13.64
CA GLY A 28 -1.37 -6.56 13.30
C GLY A 28 -2.31 -5.54 12.64
N GLU A 29 -1.92 -4.27 12.60
CA GLU A 29 -2.69 -3.22 11.92
C GLU A 29 -2.74 -3.47 10.41
N LYS A 30 -3.92 -3.26 9.80
CA LYS A 30 -4.16 -3.52 8.39
C LYS A 30 -4.67 -2.28 7.69
N GLY A 31 -4.31 -2.16 6.42
CA GLY A 31 -4.85 -1.13 5.56
C GLY A 31 -4.94 -1.57 4.11
N ILE A 32 -5.76 -0.86 3.35
CA ILE A 32 -6.02 -1.12 1.93
C ILE A 32 -5.19 -0.15 1.11
N VAL A 33 -4.48 -0.65 0.11
CA VAL A 33 -3.70 0.17 -0.82
C VAL A 33 -4.65 0.89 -1.77
N VAL A 34 -4.54 2.20 -1.84
CA VAL A 34 -5.37 3.05 -2.71
C VAL A 34 -4.49 3.97 -3.54
N PHE A 35 -4.91 4.22 -4.77
CA PHE A 35 -4.27 5.18 -5.65
C PHE A 35 -5.12 6.45 -5.76
N GLU A 36 -4.54 7.60 -5.38
CA GLU A 36 -5.17 8.91 -5.49
C GLU A 36 -4.28 9.87 -6.26
N GLU A 37 -4.75 10.37 -7.40
CA GLU A 37 -4.02 11.31 -8.24
C GLU A 37 -4.00 12.71 -7.62
N ARG A 38 -3.17 12.88 -6.58
CA ARG A 38 -3.06 14.11 -5.79
C ARG A 38 -1.95 15.02 -6.28
N THR A 39 -0.94 14.44 -6.91
CA THR A 39 0.27 15.13 -7.37
C THR A 39 0.66 14.60 -8.75
N GLU A 40 1.51 15.34 -9.46
CA GLU A 40 2.13 14.85 -10.70
C GLU A 40 3.12 13.69 -10.43
N ASN A 41 3.56 13.51 -9.18
CA ASN A 41 4.44 12.42 -8.80
C ASN A 41 3.65 11.14 -8.51
N ASN A 42 3.67 10.20 -9.45
CA ASN A 42 3.00 8.90 -9.34
C ASN A 42 3.34 8.16 -8.03
N SER A 43 4.57 8.31 -7.53
CA SER A 43 5.04 7.65 -6.31
C SER A 43 4.38 8.18 -5.02
N ASP A 44 3.98 9.45 -4.98
CA ASP A 44 3.31 10.08 -3.82
C ASP A 44 1.78 9.86 -3.82
N ASN A 45 1.25 9.39 -4.95
CA ASN A 45 -0.17 9.11 -5.15
C ASN A 45 -0.62 7.75 -4.57
N TRP A 46 0.33 6.94 -4.09
CA TRP A 46 0.05 5.66 -3.44
C TRP A 46 -0.11 5.83 -1.95
N LEU A 47 -1.29 5.48 -1.43
CA LEU A 47 -1.65 5.60 -0.03
C LEU A 47 -2.14 4.26 0.51
N ILE A 48 -2.17 4.15 1.83
CA ILE A 48 -2.85 3.09 2.57
C ILE A 48 -3.94 3.75 3.37
N GLN A 49 -5.15 3.23 3.23
CA GLN A 49 -6.30 3.58 4.04
C GLN A 49 -6.49 2.55 5.14
N TYR A 50 -6.35 2.96 6.39
CA TYR A 50 -6.59 2.13 7.56
C TYR A 50 -8.07 2.15 7.95
N GLU A 51 -8.47 1.24 8.85
CA GLU A 51 -9.87 1.09 9.29
C GLU A 51 -10.42 2.33 10.01
N ASP A 52 -9.55 3.13 10.63
CA ASP A 52 -9.90 4.40 11.27
C ASP A 52 -10.11 5.56 10.28
N GLY A 53 -9.93 5.30 8.98
CA GLY A 53 -10.08 6.29 7.90
C GLY A 53 -8.83 7.14 7.68
N ILE A 54 -7.76 6.95 8.44
CA ILE A 54 -6.48 7.64 8.23
C ILE A 54 -5.84 7.12 6.95
N LYS A 55 -5.30 8.05 6.16
CA LYS A 55 -4.52 7.74 4.96
C LYS A 55 -3.06 8.13 5.15
N SER A 56 -2.18 7.15 4.95
CA SER A 56 -0.73 7.35 5.02
C SER A 56 -0.08 6.97 3.70
N ARG A 57 1.08 7.58 3.39
CA ARG A 57 1.81 7.28 2.14
C ARG A 57 2.36 5.86 2.15
N LEU A 58 2.10 5.10 1.08
CA LEU A 58 2.51 3.70 0.92
C LEU A 58 4.02 3.52 1.16
N CYS A 59 4.84 4.41 0.60
CA CYS A 59 6.30 4.38 0.71
C CYS A 59 6.86 4.42 2.14
N LEU A 60 6.09 4.93 3.10
CA LEU A 60 6.51 4.99 4.51
C LEU A 60 6.14 3.73 5.28
N GLN A 61 5.16 2.99 4.76
CA GLN A 61 4.59 1.81 5.41
C GLN A 61 5.25 0.52 4.92
N VAL A 62 5.84 0.53 3.73
CA VAL A 62 6.59 -0.58 3.14
C VAL A 62 8.09 -0.36 3.27
N GLY A 63 8.87 -1.45 3.30
CA GLY A 63 10.33 -1.41 3.56
C GLY A 63 10.70 -1.47 5.05
N ASP A 64 11.95 -1.18 5.40
CA ASP A 64 12.52 -1.41 6.75
C ASP A 64 11.77 -0.73 7.90
N LYS A 65 11.18 0.45 7.68
CA LYS A 65 10.54 1.22 8.76
C LYS A 65 9.12 0.79 9.07
N GLY A 66 8.35 0.44 8.06
CA GLY A 66 6.95 0.05 8.25
C GLY A 66 6.74 -1.47 8.26
N GLN A 67 7.62 -2.21 7.58
CA GLN A 67 7.64 -3.67 7.50
C GLN A 67 6.29 -4.30 7.12
N ALA A 68 5.43 -3.55 6.44
CA ALA A 68 4.15 -4.05 6.02
C ALA A 68 4.31 -5.08 4.91
N VAL A 69 3.49 -6.13 4.97
CA VAL A 69 3.47 -7.24 4.00
C VAL A 69 2.08 -7.37 3.39
N VAL A 70 2.00 -7.76 2.13
CA VAL A 70 0.72 -8.06 1.46
C VAL A 70 0.15 -9.35 2.06
N VAL A 71 -1.08 -9.29 2.57
CA VAL A 71 -1.77 -10.44 3.19
C VAL A 71 -2.99 -10.91 2.40
N ASN A 72 -3.43 -10.13 1.42
CA ASN A 72 -4.46 -10.55 0.48
C ASN A 72 -4.08 -10.06 -0.92
N ALA A 73 -3.27 -10.83 -1.63
CA ALA A 73 -2.98 -10.62 -3.03
C ALA A 73 -4.16 -11.18 -3.85
N HIS A 74 -4.87 -10.29 -4.55
CA HIS A 74 -6.00 -10.68 -5.41
C HIS A 74 -5.73 -10.41 -6.89
#